data_AF-A0A956C0C5-F1
#
_entry.id   AF-A0A956C0C5-F1
#
_cell.length_a   1.000
_cell.length_b   1.000
_cell.length_c   1.000
_cell.angle_alpha   90.00
_cell.angle_beta   90.00
_cell.angle_gamma   90.00
#
_symmetry.space_group_name_H-M   'P 1'
#
loop_
_entity.id
_entity.type
_entity.pdbx_description
1 polymer ?
#
loop_
_entity_poly.entity_id
_entity_poly.type
_entity_poly.pdbx_seq_one_letter_code
_entity_poly.pdbx_strand_id
1 'polypeptide(L)'
;MKAALKRFDDGLARGEAAIAGVVLLAMILLAFGQAVLSNLANHGVAFANAALESASWIDAVLQKGTLWLAFLGASLATHADKHIAIDALSRALPKRVAELMKALVSLGAGVTSLALAYVFFGAVRIAGMERPFEYEVLAQGGAVHLCDAGAADLTASELSRPDFFCAVRSALNAISVPAETPVAALQFIVPVMFAIIGLRLFGTAVRFVTSPPETAGPTAVTPAPLPPAEEGA
;
A
#
# COMPACT_ATOMS: atom_id res chain seq x y z
N MET A 1 -2.16 -27.63 -9.66
CA MET A 1 -2.68 -26.24 -9.66
C MET A 1 -2.55 -25.54 -8.29
N LYS A 2 -3.04 -26.12 -7.18
CA LYS A 2 -2.97 -25.50 -5.83
C LYS A 2 -1.53 -25.16 -5.34
N ALA A 3 -0.54 -26.01 -5.64
CA ALA A 3 0.85 -25.77 -5.24
C ALA A 3 1.54 -24.62 -6.00
N ALA A 4 1.14 -24.35 -7.24
CA ALA A 4 1.68 -23.25 -8.05
C ALA A 4 1.16 -21.89 -7.56
N LEU A 5 -0.14 -21.81 -7.25
CA LEU A 5 -0.77 -20.62 -6.66
C LEU A 5 -0.14 -20.25 -5.30
N LYS A 6 0.08 -21.25 -4.43
CA LYS A 6 0.73 -21.01 -3.13
C LYS A 6 2.16 -20.48 -3.27
N ARG A 7 2.95 -21.04 -4.19
CA ARG A 7 4.31 -20.55 -4.46
C ARG A 7 4.32 -19.11 -4.99
N PHE A 8 3.33 -18.74 -5.79
CA PHE A 8 3.18 -17.38 -6.30
C PHE A 8 2.84 -16.40 -5.19
N ASP A 9 1.87 -16.72 -4.33
CA ASP A 9 1.49 -15.91 -3.17
C ASP A 9 2.68 -15.72 -2.20
N ASP A 10 3.42 -16.80 -1.92
CA ASP A 10 4.60 -16.75 -1.02
C ASP A 10 5.76 -15.94 -1.64
N GLY A 11 5.89 -15.95 -2.96
CA GLY A 11 6.87 -15.13 -3.69
C GLY A 11 6.49 -13.65 -3.67
N LEU A 12 5.21 -13.36 -3.91
CA LEU A 12 4.65 -12.01 -3.86
C LEU A 12 4.80 -11.40 -2.46
N ALA A 13 4.47 -12.15 -1.40
CA ALA A 13 4.63 -11.68 -0.02
C ALA A 13 6.09 -11.36 0.35
N ARG A 14 7.05 -12.16 -0.13
CA ARG A 14 8.48 -11.87 0.05
C ARG A 14 8.91 -10.61 -0.71
N GLY A 15 8.39 -10.43 -1.93
CA GLY A 15 8.60 -9.21 -2.71
C GLY A 15 8.06 -7.99 -1.98
N GLU A 16 6.83 -8.04 -1.49
CA GLU A 16 6.20 -6.98 -0.70
C GLU A 16 7.02 -6.62 0.55
N ALA A 17 7.51 -7.61 1.28
CA ALA A 17 8.35 -7.40 2.46
C ALA A 17 9.71 -6.79 2.12
N ALA A 18 10.36 -7.26 1.05
CA ALA A 18 11.64 -6.70 0.60
C ALA A 18 11.49 -5.24 0.14
N ILE A 19 10.46 -4.95 -0.66
CA ILE A 19 10.15 -3.59 -1.11
C ILE A 19 9.85 -2.70 0.09
N ALA A 20 9.03 -3.14 1.04
CA ALA A 20 8.74 -2.38 2.25
C ALA A 20 10.01 -2.09 3.07
N GLY A 21 10.90 -3.08 3.23
CA GLY A 21 12.17 -2.90 3.93
C GLY A 21 13.08 -1.88 3.24
N VAL A 22 13.20 -1.94 1.91
CA VAL A 22 13.99 -0.99 1.12
C VAL A 22 13.41 0.43 1.21
N VAL A 23 12.09 0.57 1.03
CA VAL A 23 11.40 1.87 1.12
C VAL A 23 11.58 2.46 2.51
N LEU A 24 11.40 1.66 3.58
CA LEU A 24 11.58 2.12 4.95
C LEU A 24 13.01 2.58 5.21
N LEU A 25 14.00 1.80 4.79
CA LEU A 25 15.41 2.17 4.96
C LEU A 25 15.73 3.47 4.20
N ALA A 26 15.26 3.60 2.96
CA ALA A 26 15.42 4.83 2.18
C ALA A 26 14.77 6.04 2.89
N MET A 27 13.55 5.89 3.40
CA MET A 27 12.87 6.95 4.14
C MET A 27 13.64 7.36 5.41
N ILE A 28 14.18 6.40 6.15
CA ILE A 28 14.98 6.70 7.35
C ILE A 28 16.22 7.52 6.98
N LEU A 29 16.94 7.12 5.92
CA LEU A 29 18.14 7.83 5.47
C LEU A 29 17.81 9.24 4.97
N LEU A 30 16.74 9.38 4.19
CA LEU A 30 16.30 10.67 3.67
C LEU A 30 15.84 11.62 4.79
N ALA A 31 15.01 11.12 5.72
CA ALA A 31 14.53 11.90 6.86
C ALA A 31 15.69 12.31 7.78
N PHE A 32 16.64 11.40 8.03
CA PHE A 32 17.85 11.72 8.78
C PHE A 32 18.69 12.79 8.08
N GLY A 33 18.92 12.66 6.77
CA GLY A 33 19.65 13.66 5.98
C GLY A 33 18.97 15.03 6.02
N GLN A 34 17.65 15.07 5.85
CA GLN A 34 16.86 16.30 5.94
C GLN A 34 16.96 16.92 7.34
N ALA A 35 16.89 16.12 8.41
CA ALA A 35 17.02 16.60 9.79
C ALA A 35 18.41 17.21 10.07
N VAL A 36 19.48 16.56 9.59
CA VAL A 36 20.85 17.08 9.71
C VAL A 36 21.01 18.40 8.96
N LEU A 37 20.54 18.46 7.70
CA LEU A 37 20.59 19.69 6.91
C LEU A 37 19.78 20.82 7.57
N SER A 38 18.60 20.50 8.12
CA SER A 38 17.75 21.44 8.84
C SER A 38 18.44 21.98 10.09
N ASN A 39 19.14 21.13 10.83
CA ASN A 39 19.91 21.55 11.98
C ASN A 39 21.09 22.48 11.59
N LEU A 40 21.86 22.12 10.56
CA LEU A 40 22.97 22.96 10.06
C LEU A 40 22.48 24.31 9.51
N ALA A 41 21.36 24.31 8.79
CA ALA A 41 20.71 25.52 8.31
C ALA A 41 20.33 26.47 9.47
N ASN A 42 19.76 25.91 10.55
CA ASN A 42 19.40 26.67 11.75
C ASN A 42 20.64 27.23 12.49
N HIS A 43 21.81 26.62 12.31
CA HIS A 43 23.09 27.13 12.81
C HIS A 43 23.78 28.13 11.87
N GLY A 44 23.12 28.56 10.78
CA GLY A 44 23.60 29.61 9.87
C GLY A 44 24.53 29.13 8.76
N VAL A 45 24.59 27.81 8.50
CA VAL A 45 25.43 27.25 7.44
C VAL A 45 24.81 27.51 6.06
N ALA A 46 25.43 28.39 5.27
CA ALA A 46 24.86 28.85 3.99
C ALA A 46 24.60 27.72 2.97
N PHE A 47 25.49 26.72 2.86
CA PHE A 47 25.31 25.62 1.92
C PHE A 47 24.10 24.73 2.30
N ALA A 48 23.76 24.64 3.58
CA ALA A 48 22.68 23.78 4.07
C ALA A 48 21.31 24.29 3.61
N ASN A 49 21.13 25.62 3.56
CA ASN A 49 19.91 26.22 3.02
C ASN A 49 19.72 25.92 1.53
N ALA A 50 20.79 26.08 0.74
CA ALA A 50 20.75 25.75 -0.69
C ALA A 50 20.51 24.25 -0.93
N ALA A 51 21.10 23.38 -0.11
CA ALA A 51 20.88 21.94 -0.18
C ALA A 51 19.42 21.57 0.15
N LEU A 52 18.80 22.20 1.18
CA LEU A 52 17.40 21.99 1.54
C LEU A 52 16.44 22.40 0.42
N GLU A 53 16.71 23.52 -0.25
CA GLU A 53 15.89 23.99 -1.38
C GLU A 53 15.90 22.96 -2.53
N SER A 54 17.08 22.45 -2.88
CA SER A 54 17.23 21.38 -3.89
C SER A 54 16.62 20.03 -3.47
N ALA A 55 16.41 19.83 -2.17
CA ALA A 55 15.91 18.60 -1.56
C ALA A 55 14.41 18.64 -1.21
N SER A 56 13.67 19.65 -1.69
CA SER A 56 12.22 19.80 -1.45
C SER A 56 11.36 18.59 -1.86
N TRP A 57 11.85 17.75 -2.78
CA TRP A 57 11.19 16.51 -3.18
C TRP A 57 11.18 15.41 -2.09
N ILE A 58 12.07 15.50 -1.09
CA ILE A 58 12.16 14.49 -0.03
C ILE A 58 10.86 14.41 0.76
N ASP A 59 10.23 15.56 1.07
CA ASP A 59 8.97 15.60 1.80
C ASP A 59 7.85 14.82 1.10
N ALA A 60 7.75 14.97 -0.24
CA ALA A 60 6.79 14.23 -1.04
C ALA A 60 7.07 12.71 -1.00
N VAL A 61 8.34 12.31 -1.08
CA VAL A 61 8.76 10.90 -0.98
C VAL A 61 8.47 10.32 0.40
N LEU A 62 8.71 11.06 1.48
CA LEU A 62 8.40 10.62 2.84
C LEU A 62 6.89 10.47 3.06
N GLN A 63 6.09 11.44 2.61
CA GLN A 63 4.63 11.40 2.75
C GLN A 63 4.03 10.22 1.98
N LYS A 64 4.39 10.05 0.70
CA LYS A 64 3.88 8.94 -0.11
C LYS A 64 4.51 7.60 0.30
N GLY A 65 5.77 7.58 0.71
CA GLY A 65 6.44 6.40 1.24
C GLY A 65 5.73 5.84 2.47
N THR A 66 5.25 6.71 3.37
CA THR A 66 4.45 6.28 4.53
C THR A 66 3.16 5.56 4.10
N LEU A 67 2.49 6.08 3.06
CA LEU A 67 1.29 5.45 2.48
C LEU A 67 1.63 4.07 1.88
N TRP A 68 2.73 3.97 1.15
CA TRP A 68 3.22 2.70 0.60
C TRP A 68 3.49 1.67 1.69
N LEU A 69 4.19 2.07 2.76
CA LEU A 69 4.49 1.19 3.90
C LEU A 69 3.22 0.73 4.62
N ALA A 70 2.22 1.60 4.77
CA ALA A 70 0.95 1.23 5.37
C ALA A 70 0.24 0.13 4.55
N PHE A 71 0.20 0.27 3.23
CA PHE A 71 -0.42 -0.74 2.35
C PHE A 71 0.37 -2.04 2.27
N LEU A 72 1.70 -1.98 2.13
CA LEU A 72 2.55 -3.16 2.12
C LEU A 72 2.47 -3.91 3.46
N GLY A 73 2.47 -3.18 4.58
CA GLY A 73 2.29 -3.73 5.91
C GLY A 73 0.92 -4.39 6.10
N ALA A 74 -0.16 -3.73 5.67
CA ALA A 74 -1.51 -4.31 5.71
C ALA A 74 -1.64 -5.57 4.84
N SER A 75 -1.04 -5.56 3.65
CA SER A 75 -1.01 -6.70 2.74
C SER A 75 -0.25 -7.89 3.33
N LEU A 76 0.88 -7.64 3.99
CA LEU A 76 1.65 -8.68 4.66
C LEU A 76 0.94 -9.21 5.92
N ALA A 77 0.26 -8.35 6.67
CA ALA A 77 -0.52 -8.73 7.85
C ALA A 77 -1.71 -9.64 7.47
N THR A 78 -2.37 -9.35 6.35
CA THR A 78 -3.46 -10.19 5.82
C THR A 78 -2.95 -11.51 5.24
N HIS A 79 -1.77 -11.54 4.60
CA HIS A 79 -1.14 -12.79 4.15
C HIS A 79 -0.76 -13.70 5.31
N ALA A 80 -0.17 -13.15 6.37
CA ALA A 80 0.28 -13.92 7.52
C ALA A 80 -0.87 -14.35 8.46
N ASP A 81 -2.13 -14.03 8.13
CA ASP A 81 -3.31 -14.26 8.98
C ASP A 81 -3.17 -13.66 10.40
N LYS A 82 -2.28 -12.67 10.58
CA LYS A 82 -1.92 -12.09 11.89
C LYS A 82 -2.90 -11.03 12.39
N HIS A 83 -4.21 -11.23 12.21
CA HIS A 83 -5.22 -10.33 12.78
C HIS A 83 -5.30 -10.50 14.31
N ILE A 84 -4.47 -9.76 15.04
CA ILE A 84 -4.28 -9.82 16.51
C ILE A 84 -5.61 -9.72 17.29
N ALA A 85 -6.58 -8.94 16.81
CA ALA A 85 -7.86 -8.73 17.51
C ALA A 85 -8.83 -9.91 17.42
N ILE A 86 -8.79 -10.71 16.35
CA ILE A 86 -9.68 -11.88 16.21
C ILE A 86 -9.14 -13.06 17.04
N ASP A 87 -7.81 -13.14 17.20
CA ASP A 87 -7.17 -14.29 17.85
C ASP A 87 -7.41 -14.38 19.37
N ALA A 88 -7.66 -13.24 20.02
CA ALA A 88 -8.02 -13.23 21.45
C ALA A 88 -9.44 -13.77 21.69
N LEU A 89 -10.39 -13.41 20.82
CA LEU A 89 -11.79 -13.86 20.91
C LEU A 89 -11.95 -15.29 20.39
N SER A 90 -11.20 -15.69 19.36
CA SER A 90 -11.22 -17.07 18.83
C SER A 90 -10.75 -18.10 19.85
N ARG A 91 -9.82 -17.74 20.75
CA ARG A 91 -9.34 -18.63 21.84
C ARG A 91 -10.40 -18.98 22.86
N ALA A 92 -11.40 -18.11 23.06
CA ALA A 92 -12.51 -18.35 23.98
C ALA A 92 -13.69 -19.08 23.32
N LEU A 93 -13.69 -19.21 21.98
CA LEU A 93 -14.80 -19.80 21.23
C LEU A 93 -14.49 -21.23 20.74
N PRO A 94 -15.52 -22.08 20.58
CA PRO A 94 -15.34 -23.38 19.93
C PRO A 94 -14.85 -23.20 18.49
N LYS A 95 -13.91 -24.05 18.06
CA LYS A 95 -13.14 -23.93 16.80
C LYS A 95 -14.00 -23.61 15.57
N ARG A 96 -15.22 -24.16 15.47
CA ARG A 96 -16.13 -23.90 14.33
C ARG A 96 -16.67 -22.47 14.30
N VAL A 97 -17.03 -21.91 15.45
CA VAL A 97 -17.58 -20.54 15.53
C VAL A 97 -16.46 -19.52 15.29
N ALA A 98 -15.25 -19.82 15.77
CA ALA A 98 -14.05 -19.04 15.45
C ALA A 98 -13.76 -18.99 13.94
N GLU A 99 -13.77 -20.14 13.25
CA GLU A 99 -13.55 -20.21 11.80
C GLU A 99 -14.67 -19.53 11.00
N LEU A 100 -15.94 -19.70 11.40
CA LEU A 100 -17.07 -19.03 10.77
C LEU A 100 -16.99 -17.50 10.93
N MET A 101 -16.67 -17.02 12.14
CA MET A 101 -16.46 -15.59 12.40
C MET A 101 -15.31 -15.04 11.55
N LYS A 102 -14.20 -15.77 11.46
CA LYS A 102 -13.07 -15.40 10.59
C LYS A 102 -13.51 -15.30 9.12
N ALA A 103 -14.27 -16.28 8.64
CA ALA A 103 -14.81 -16.26 7.28
C ALA A 103 -15.71 -15.04 7.03
N LEU A 104 -16.66 -14.75 7.93
CA LEU A 104 -17.57 -13.61 7.82
C LEU A 104 -16.82 -12.26 7.86
N VAL A 105 -15.87 -12.10 8.78
CA VAL A 105 -15.06 -10.89 8.88
C VAL A 105 -14.18 -10.73 7.64
N SER A 106 -13.57 -11.81 7.15
CA SER A 106 -12.77 -11.77 5.92
C SER A 106 -13.61 -11.45 4.69
N LEU A 107 -14.85 -11.94 4.62
CA LEU A 107 -15.78 -11.61 3.53
C LEU A 107 -16.15 -10.12 3.58
N GLY A 108 -16.56 -9.62 4.75
CA GLY A 108 -16.89 -8.21 4.93
C GLY A 108 -15.71 -7.29 4.61
N ALA A 109 -14.53 -7.58 5.16
CA ALA A 109 -13.31 -6.83 4.91
C ALA A 109 -12.83 -6.92 3.45
N GLY A 110 -13.05 -8.08 2.80
CA GLY A 110 -12.75 -8.25 1.37
C GLY A 110 -13.65 -7.39 0.49
N VAL A 111 -14.97 -7.41 0.76
CA VAL A 111 -15.95 -6.58 0.04
C VAL A 111 -15.66 -5.09 0.22
N THR A 112 -15.40 -4.64 1.46
CA THR A 112 -15.05 -3.23 1.70
C THR A 112 -13.75 -2.84 1.01
N SER A 113 -12.72 -3.69 1.05
CA SER A 113 -11.45 -3.44 0.35
C SER A 113 -11.63 -3.33 -1.16
N LEU A 114 -12.44 -4.20 -1.78
CA LEU A 114 -12.73 -4.12 -3.22
C LEU A 114 -13.57 -2.88 -3.58
N ALA A 115 -14.53 -2.50 -2.74
CA ALA A 115 -15.30 -1.27 -2.94
C ALA A 115 -14.39 -0.03 -2.86
N LEU A 116 -13.48 0.00 -1.88
CA LEU A 116 -12.47 1.07 -1.76
C LEU A 116 -11.53 1.08 -2.97
N ALA A 117 -11.08 -0.09 -3.46
CA ALA A 117 -10.26 -0.18 -4.67
C ALA A 117 -10.94 0.49 -5.86
N TYR A 118 -12.24 0.23 -6.07
CA TYR A 118 -13.03 0.83 -7.15
C TYR A 118 -13.14 2.35 -7.01
N VAL A 119 -13.53 2.83 -5.82
CA VAL A 119 -13.71 4.28 -5.57
C VAL A 119 -12.38 5.03 -5.70
N PHE A 120 -11.32 4.52 -5.09
CA PHE A 120 -10.00 5.14 -5.17
C PHE A 120 -9.41 5.08 -6.58
N PHE A 121 -9.71 4.05 -7.37
CA PHE A 121 -9.30 4.03 -8.76
C PHE A 121 -9.93 5.20 -9.53
N GLY A 122 -11.23 5.44 -9.36
CA GLY A 122 -11.89 6.62 -9.94
C GLY A 122 -11.28 7.94 -9.46
N ALA A 123 -11.05 8.09 -8.16
CA ALA A 123 -10.48 9.31 -7.58
C ALA A 123 -9.05 9.60 -8.09
N VAL A 124 -8.17 8.59 -8.08
CA VAL A 124 -6.78 8.75 -8.55
C VAL A 124 -6.74 9.01 -10.05
N ARG A 125 -7.67 8.44 -10.82
CA ARG A 125 -7.80 8.73 -12.25
C ARG A 125 -8.16 10.19 -12.52
N ILE A 126 -9.10 10.74 -11.76
CA ILE A 126 -9.49 12.15 -11.90
C ILE A 126 -8.32 13.05 -11.49
N ALA A 127 -7.71 12.81 -10.33
CA ALA A 127 -6.55 13.55 -9.87
C ALA A 127 -5.35 13.43 -10.83
N GLY A 128 -5.19 12.27 -11.48
CA GLY A 128 -4.13 12.04 -12.47
C GLY A 128 -4.30 12.80 -13.78
N MET A 129 -5.49 13.37 -14.04
CA MET A 129 -5.78 14.24 -15.20
C MET A 129 -5.54 15.73 -14.90
N GLU A 130 -5.40 16.10 -13.63
CA GLU A 130 -5.11 17.48 -13.25
C GLU A 130 -3.66 17.81 -13.65
N ARG A 131 -3.53 18.70 -14.64
CA ARG A 131 -2.23 19.22 -15.09
C ARG A 131 -1.88 20.47 -14.28
N PRO A 132 -0.81 20.46 -13.48
CA PRO A 132 -0.29 21.69 -12.89
C PRO A 132 0.45 22.49 -13.96
N PHE A 133 0.46 23.82 -13.79
CA PHE A 133 1.12 24.75 -14.71
C PHE A 133 2.61 24.46 -14.92
N GLU A 134 3.30 23.85 -13.94
CA GLU A 134 4.72 23.50 -14.04
C GLU A 134 5.02 22.40 -15.08
N TYR A 135 4.02 21.63 -15.50
CA TYR A 135 4.13 20.61 -16.55
C TYR A 135 3.40 20.99 -17.84
N GLU A 136 2.86 22.21 -17.92
CA GLU A 136 2.15 22.72 -19.08
C GLU A 136 3.05 23.65 -19.90
N VAL A 137 3.16 23.37 -21.20
CA VAL A 137 3.94 24.17 -22.15
C VAL A 137 2.99 24.73 -23.20
N LEU A 138 3.07 26.05 -23.42
CA LEU A 138 2.29 26.74 -24.44
C LEU A 138 2.95 26.54 -25.82
N ALA A 139 2.48 25.53 -26.56
CA ALA A 139 2.90 25.33 -27.94
C ALA A 139 2.04 26.18 -28.90
N GLN A 140 2.52 26.34 -30.14
CA GLN A 140 1.82 27.05 -31.23
C GLN A 140 0.39 26.55 -31.48
N GLY A 141 0.05 25.33 -31.06
CA GLY A 141 -1.28 24.70 -31.18
C GLY A 141 -2.09 24.61 -29.89
N GLY A 142 -1.65 25.25 -28.79
CA GLY A 142 -2.31 25.23 -27.48
C GLY A 142 -1.45 24.61 -26.37
N ALA A 143 -2.04 24.49 -25.18
CA ALA A 143 -1.39 23.95 -23.98
C ALA A 143 -1.18 22.43 -24.08
N VAL A 144 0.08 22.02 -24.22
CA VAL A 144 0.51 20.62 -24.29
C VAL A 144 1.32 20.26 -23.05
N HIS A 145 1.39 18.98 -22.72
CA HIS A 145 2.22 18.54 -21.60
C HIS A 145 3.72 18.58 -21.96
N LEU A 146 4.58 18.84 -20.98
CA LEU A 146 6.04 18.91 -21.11
C LEU A 146 6.67 17.75 -21.90
N CYS A 147 6.19 16.53 -21.67
CA CYS A 147 6.66 15.32 -22.34
C CYS A 147 6.22 15.19 -23.82
N ASP A 148 5.25 15.98 -24.25
CA ASP A 148 4.70 15.96 -25.61
C ASP A 148 5.10 17.22 -26.41
N ALA A 149 5.67 18.23 -25.74
CA ALA A 149 6.13 19.48 -26.35
C ALA A 149 7.31 19.29 -27.34
N GLY A 150 7.36 20.13 -28.37
CA GLY A 150 8.48 20.16 -29.32
C GLY A 150 9.74 20.78 -28.71
N ALA A 151 10.92 20.40 -29.22
CA ALA A 151 12.21 20.91 -28.69
C ALA A 151 12.31 22.45 -28.72
N ALA A 152 11.70 23.09 -29.73
CA ALA A 152 11.68 24.55 -29.85
C ALA A 152 10.84 25.24 -28.74
N ASP A 153 9.71 24.64 -28.35
CA ASP A 153 8.82 25.17 -27.32
C ASP A 153 9.41 24.99 -25.91
N LEU A 154 10.17 23.90 -25.70
CA LEU A 154 10.92 23.63 -24.47
C LEU A 154 12.04 24.66 -24.25
N THR A 155 12.81 24.97 -25.30
CA THR A 155 13.85 26.00 -25.22
C THR A 155 13.30 27.40 -25.00
N ALA A 156 12.11 27.69 -25.53
CA ALA A 156 11.45 28.98 -25.32
C ALA A 156 10.92 29.15 -23.89
N SER A 157 10.65 28.03 -23.20
CA SER A 157 10.13 28.00 -21.83
C SER A 157 11.19 27.69 -20.77
N GLU A 158 12.48 27.64 -21.14
CA GLU A 158 13.63 27.28 -20.29
C GLU A 158 13.43 25.98 -19.46
N LEU A 159 12.63 25.03 -19.95
CA LEU A 159 12.27 23.82 -19.20
C LEU A 159 13.05 22.60 -19.69
N SER A 160 13.74 21.92 -18.77
CA SER A 160 14.47 20.68 -19.04
C SER A 160 13.52 19.48 -19.02
N ARG A 161 13.51 18.67 -20.08
CA ARG A 161 12.69 17.44 -20.14
C ARG A 161 13.31 16.35 -19.25
N PRO A 162 12.60 15.84 -18.23
CA PRO A 162 13.05 14.69 -17.46
C PRO A 162 12.75 13.39 -18.22
N ASP A 163 13.76 12.81 -18.86
CA ASP A 163 13.61 11.64 -19.75
C ASP A 163 12.98 10.43 -19.05
N PHE A 164 13.37 10.14 -17.81
CA PHE A 164 12.83 9.01 -17.05
C PHE A 164 11.33 9.17 -16.80
N PHE A 165 10.89 10.35 -16.37
CA PHE A 165 9.47 10.62 -16.11
C PHE A 165 8.65 10.52 -17.40
N CYS A 166 9.15 11.09 -18.50
CA CYS A 166 8.45 11.02 -19.78
C CYS A 166 8.36 9.60 -20.33
N ALA A 167 9.38 8.76 -20.13
CA ALA A 167 9.32 7.34 -20.49
C ALA A 167 8.25 6.59 -19.67
N VAL A 168 8.20 6.81 -18.35
CA VAL A 168 7.19 6.18 -17.47
C VAL A 168 5.78 6.66 -17.82
N ARG A 169 5.57 7.96 -18.06
CA ARG A 169 4.29 8.53 -18.51
C ARG A 169 3.84 7.89 -19.82
N SER A 170 4.74 7.72 -20.79
CA SER A 170 4.42 7.07 -22.07
C SER A 170 3.94 5.63 -21.87
N ALA A 171 4.61 4.87 -21.00
CA ALA A 171 4.21 3.51 -20.66
C ALA A 171 2.84 3.46 -19.94
N LEU A 172 2.57 4.39 -19.03
CA LEU A 172 1.29 4.49 -18.32
C LEU A 172 0.15 4.91 -19.25
N ASN A 173 0.39 5.86 -20.16
CA ASN A 173 -0.58 6.27 -21.17
C ASN A 173 -0.92 5.12 -22.14
N ALA A 174 0.04 4.24 -22.44
CA ALA A 174 -0.21 3.06 -23.27
C ALA A 174 -1.24 2.08 -22.65
N ILE A 175 -1.31 2.03 -21.32
CA ILE A 175 -2.35 1.28 -20.58
C ILE A 175 -3.52 2.18 -20.17
N SER A 176 -3.70 3.32 -20.85
CA SER A 176 -4.74 4.33 -20.65
C SER A 176 -4.72 5.03 -19.30
N VAL A 177 -3.66 4.90 -18.48
CA VAL A 177 -3.54 5.49 -17.14
C VAL A 177 -2.93 6.90 -17.21
N PRO A 178 -3.71 7.97 -16.94
CA PRO A 178 -3.22 9.33 -16.98
C PRO A 178 -2.32 9.58 -15.76
N ALA A 179 -1.13 10.09 -16.05
CA ALA A 179 -0.13 10.45 -15.06
C ALA A 179 0.50 11.78 -15.48
N GLU A 180 -0.22 12.86 -15.19
CA GLU A 180 0.23 14.23 -15.49
C GLU A 180 1.35 14.69 -14.54
N THR A 181 1.50 14.08 -13.37
CA THR A 181 2.61 14.34 -12.43
C THR A 181 3.24 13.04 -11.92
N PRO A 182 4.54 13.06 -11.55
CA PRO A 182 5.19 11.89 -10.96
C PRO A 182 4.54 11.47 -9.64
N VAL A 183 4.04 12.45 -8.88
CA VAL A 183 3.36 12.20 -7.60
C VAL A 183 2.00 11.55 -7.80
N ALA A 184 1.25 11.92 -8.86
CA ALA A 184 -0.01 11.25 -9.20
C ALA A 184 0.22 9.80 -9.62
N ALA A 185 1.28 9.53 -10.41
CA ALA A 185 1.65 8.17 -10.79
C ALA A 185 1.87 7.26 -9.57
N LEU A 186 2.54 7.77 -8.54
CA LEU A 186 2.82 7.02 -7.31
C LEU A 186 1.57 6.71 -6.47
N GLN A 187 0.44 7.41 -6.68
CA GLN A 187 -0.80 7.17 -5.93
C GLN A 187 -1.60 5.98 -6.46
N PHE A 188 -1.31 5.48 -7.66
CA PHE A 188 -1.98 4.29 -8.20
C PHE A 188 -1.71 3.01 -7.39
N ILE A 189 -0.71 3.01 -6.50
CA ILE A 189 -0.52 1.90 -5.56
C ILE A 189 -1.76 1.66 -4.69
N VAL A 190 -2.49 2.71 -4.30
CA VAL A 190 -3.60 2.63 -3.35
C VAL A 190 -4.71 1.69 -3.85
N PRO A 191 -5.33 1.94 -5.02
CA PRO A 191 -6.36 1.05 -5.53
C PRO A 191 -5.83 -0.35 -5.85
N VAL A 192 -4.59 -0.47 -6.31
CA VAL A 192 -3.97 -1.78 -6.61
C VAL A 192 -3.82 -2.63 -5.35
N MET A 193 -3.30 -2.05 -4.26
CA MET A 193 -3.10 -2.77 -3.01
C MET A 193 -4.42 -3.12 -2.33
N PHE A 194 -5.42 -2.23 -2.38
CA PHE A 194 -6.77 -2.57 -1.92
C PHE A 194 -7.38 -3.73 -2.72
N ALA A 195 -7.16 -3.78 -4.04
CA ALA A 195 -7.61 -4.90 -4.86
C ALA A 195 -6.91 -6.22 -4.46
N ILE A 196 -5.58 -6.19 -4.26
CA ILE A 196 -4.80 -7.37 -3.81
C ILE A 196 -5.30 -7.85 -2.45
N ILE A 197 -5.43 -6.95 -1.47
CA ILE A 197 -5.92 -7.27 -0.12
C ILE A 197 -7.35 -7.84 -0.19
N GLY A 198 -8.23 -7.19 -0.97
CA GLY A 198 -9.61 -7.63 -1.15
C GLY A 198 -9.71 -9.05 -1.73
N LEU A 199 -8.91 -9.34 -2.76
CA LEU A 199 -8.85 -10.68 -3.36
C LEU A 199 -8.32 -11.74 -2.39
N ARG A 200 -7.29 -11.42 -1.58
CA ARG A 200 -6.75 -12.34 -0.55
C ARG A 200 -7.80 -12.67 0.51
N LEU A 201 -8.50 -11.65 1.01
CA LEU A 201 -9.54 -11.80 2.03
C LEU A 201 -10.75 -12.57 1.49
N PHE A 202 -11.18 -12.27 0.26
CA PHE A 202 -12.25 -13.02 -0.40
C PHE A 202 -11.86 -14.49 -0.62
N GLY A 203 -10.62 -14.75 -1.04
CA GLY A 203 -10.09 -16.10 -1.17
C GLY A 203 -10.10 -16.88 0.15
N THR A 204 -9.90 -16.20 1.28
CA THR A 204 -9.98 -16.80 2.61
C THR A 204 -11.41 -17.21 2.96
N ALA A 205 -12.40 -16.35 2.69
CA ALA A 205 -13.81 -16.67 2.89
C ALA A 205 -14.28 -17.87 2.02
N VAL A 206 -13.85 -17.93 0.76
CA VAL A 206 -14.21 -19.03 -0.17
C VAL A 206 -13.62 -20.37 0.28
N ARG A 207 -12.42 -20.38 0.88
CA ARG A 207 -11.80 -21.61 1.42
C ARG A 207 -12.60 -22.21 2.57
N PHE A 208 -13.21 -21.40 3.42
CA PHE A 208 -14.09 -21.89 4.48
C PHE A 208 -15.32 -22.62 3.93
N VAL A 209 -15.95 -22.08 2.88
CA VAL A 209 -17.13 -22.69 2.24
C VAL A 209 -16.79 -23.99 1.51
N THR A 210 -15.62 -24.05 0.85
CA THR A 210 -15.21 -25.19 0.01
C THR A 210 -14.52 -26.32 0.76
N SER A 211 -14.02 -26.06 1.97
CA SER A 211 -13.42 -27.05 2.86
C SER A 211 -13.93 -26.83 4.29
N PRO A 212 -15.20 -27.19 4.57
CA PRO A 212 -15.74 -27.08 5.92
C PRO A 212 -14.92 -27.95 6.88
N PRO A 213 -14.65 -27.49 8.11
CA PRO A 213 -13.88 -28.26 9.08
C PRO A 213 -14.57 -29.60 9.35
N GLU A 214 -13.81 -30.68 9.21
CA GLU A 214 -14.26 -32.06 9.42
C GLU A 214 -15.00 -32.19 10.76
N THR A 215 -16.10 -32.95 10.75
CA THR A 215 -17.01 -33.05 11.87
C THR A 215 -16.31 -33.67 13.08
N ALA A 216 -15.75 -32.85 13.98
CA ALA A 216 -15.53 -33.28 15.34
C ALA A 216 -16.90 -33.72 15.90
N GLY A 217 -17.06 -35.02 16.13
CA GLY A 217 -18.17 -35.58 16.90
C GLY A 217 -18.25 -34.90 18.28
N PRO A 218 -19.37 -35.09 19.00
CA PRO A 218 -19.66 -34.39 20.24
C PRO A 218 -18.50 -34.57 21.22
N THR A 219 -17.68 -33.52 21.36
CA THR A 219 -16.64 -33.48 22.38
C THR A 219 -17.37 -33.20 23.67
N ALA A 220 -17.52 -34.27 24.47
CA ALA A 220 -17.97 -34.18 25.84
C ALA A 220 -17.17 -33.08 26.53
N VAL A 221 -17.86 -32.00 26.89
CA VAL A 221 -17.38 -31.03 27.86
C VAL A 221 -17.20 -31.83 29.15
N THR A 222 -15.98 -32.27 29.40
CA THR A 222 -15.64 -32.89 30.68
C THR A 222 -15.60 -31.74 31.67
N PRO A 223 -16.49 -31.68 32.67
CA PRO A 223 -16.47 -30.60 33.65
C PRO A 223 -15.13 -30.62 34.38
N ALA A 224 -14.57 -29.42 34.59
CA ALA A 224 -13.34 -29.23 35.36
C ALA A 224 -13.47 -29.92 36.73
N PRO A 225 -12.41 -30.57 37.24
CA PRO A 225 -12.41 -31.12 38.58
C PRO A 225 -12.73 -30.02 39.60
N LEU A 226 -13.73 -30.25 40.45
CA LEU A 226 -14.03 -29.38 41.58
C LEU A 226 -12.79 -29.28 42.48
N PRO A 227 -12.44 -28.09 42.99
CA PRO A 227 -11.38 -27.97 43.98
C PRO A 227 -11.73 -28.80 45.23
N PRO A 228 -10.74 -29.42 45.90
CA PRO A 228 -10.99 -30.17 47.12
C PRO A 228 -11.64 -29.26 48.15
N ALA A 229 -12.68 -29.77 48.80
CA ALA A 229 -13.31 -29.11 49.93
C ALA A 229 -12.26 -28.92 51.03
N GLU A 230 -12.00 -27.68 51.41
CA GLU A 230 -11.25 -27.40 52.63
C GLU A 230 -12.13 -27.79 53.83
N GLU A 231 -11.90 -29.01 54.34
CA GLU A 231 -12.36 -29.40 55.66
C GLU A 231 -11.53 -28.63 56.69
N GLY A 232 -12.23 -27.83 57.50
CA GLY A 232 -11.63 -27.04 58.56
C GLY A 232 -10.99 -27.89 59.65
N ALA A 233 -9.88 -27.38 60.16
CA ALA A 233 -9.37 -27.58 61.51
C ALA A 233 -8.53 -26.36 61.91
#